data_AF-A0A5A8A8U7-F1
#
_entry.id   AF-A0A5A8A8U7-F1
#
_cell.length_a   1.000
_cell.length_b   1.000
_cell.length_c   1.000
_cell.angle_alpha   90.00
_cell.angle_beta   90.00
_cell.angle_gamma   90.00
#
_symmetry.space_group_name_H-M   'P 1'
#
loop_
_entity.id
_entity.type
_entity.pdbx_description
1 polymer ?
#
loop_
_entity_poly.entity_id
_entity_poly.type
_entity_poly.pdbx_seq_one_letter_code
_entity_poly.pdbx_strand_id
1 'polypeptide(L)'
;MHSQHATPIRISAFAGPAEAIEAGIGTWCTLAVDLPLRIAAETLRFTSRRLQAQADHFAALGGCSSLKAAVALQTTFLTQGVAAYQAEAITLSREVAEAASVKAA
;
A
#
# COMPACT_ATOMS: atom_id res chain seq x y z
N MET A 1 -18.72 59.61 -20.87
CA MET A 1 -19.70 58.64 -20.33
C MET A 1 -19.09 57.24 -20.50
N HIS A 2 -18.77 56.57 -19.39
CA HIS A 2 -18.00 55.32 -19.36
C HIS A 2 -18.89 54.12 -19.69
N SER A 3 -18.53 53.36 -20.73
CA SER A 3 -19.16 52.08 -21.07
C SER A 3 -18.61 50.99 -20.16
N GLN A 4 -19.46 50.42 -19.31
CA GLN A 4 -19.13 49.27 -18.48
C GLN A 4 -19.19 48.01 -19.36
N HIS A 5 -18.04 47.39 -19.61
CA HIS A 5 -17.99 46.03 -20.12
C HIS A 5 -18.22 45.07 -18.95
N ALA A 6 -19.41 44.48 -18.90
CA ALA A 6 -19.69 43.36 -18.02
C ALA A 6 -18.89 42.15 -18.52
N THR A 7 -17.83 41.79 -17.80
CA THR A 7 -17.11 40.54 -17.99
C THR A 7 -18.07 39.38 -17.72
N PRO A 8 -18.37 38.50 -18.70
CA PRO A 8 -19.20 37.34 -18.43
C PRO A 8 -18.45 36.44 -17.46
N ILE A 9 -19.04 36.22 -16.29
CA ILE A 9 -18.58 35.21 -15.34
C ILE A 9 -18.69 33.87 -16.07
N ARG A 10 -17.54 33.32 -16.48
CA ARG A 10 -17.43 31.97 -16.99
C ARG A 10 -17.68 31.04 -15.81
N ILE A 11 -18.94 30.68 -15.58
CA ILE A 11 -19.28 29.60 -14.68
C ILE A 11 -18.64 28.36 -15.29
N SER A 12 -17.55 27.89 -14.67
CA SER A 12 -16.94 26.61 -14.98
C SER A 12 -18.06 25.58 -15.03
N ALA A 13 -18.28 25.00 -16.20
CA ALA A 13 -19.28 23.95 -16.37
C ALA A 13 -18.99 22.88 -15.33
N PHE A 14 -19.92 22.68 -14.41
CA PHE A 14 -19.96 21.46 -13.62
C PHE A 14 -19.97 20.30 -14.62
N ALA A 15 -19.10 19.31 -14.38
CA ALA A 15 -19.01 18.11 -15.19
C ALA A 15 -20.42 17.57 -15.50
N GLY A 16 -20.65 17.17 -16.74
CA GLY A 16 -21.95 16.65 -17.16
C GLY A 16 -22.33 15.40 -16.36
N PRO A 17 -23.63 15.04 -16.27
CA PRO A 17 -24.07 13.86 -15.53
C PRO A 17 -23.34 12.55 -15.92
N ALA A 18 -22.95 12.42 -17.19
CA ALA A 18 -22.19 11.27 -17.68
C ALA A 18 -20.76 11.22 -17.11
N GLU A 19 -20.05 12.36 -17.08
CA GLU A 19 -18.69 12.48 -16.53
C GLU A 19 -18.67 12.19 -15.02
N ALA A 20 -19.70 12.64 -14.30
CA ALA A 20 -19.86 12.33 -12.88
C ALA A 20 -20.10 10.83 -12.61
N ILE A 21 -20.85 10.15 -13.48
CA ILE A 21 -21.08 8.70 -13.38
C ILE A 21 -19.80 7.92 -13.67
N GLU A 22 -19.06 8.28 -14.73
CA GLU A 22 -17.79 7.64 -15.06
C GLU A 22 -16.75 7.80 -13.95
N ALA A 23 -16.62 9.01 -13.38
CA ALA A 23 -15.75 9.27 -12.22
C ALA A 23 -16.16 8.43 -10.99
N GLY A 24 -17.47 8.26 -10.77
CA GLY A 24 -18.01 7.41 -9.70
C GLY A 24 -17.68 5.93 -9.90
N ILE A 25 -17.80 5.42 -11.13
CA ILE A 25 -17.44 4.05 -11.49
C ILE A 25 -15.93 3.83 -11.31
N GLY A 26 -15.09 4.76 -11.79
CA GLY A 26 -13.64 4.69 -11.62
C GLY A 26 -13.25 4.63 -10.14
N THR A 27 -13.83 5.51 -9.32
CA THR A 27 -13.61 5.53 -7.86
C THR A 27 -14.04 4.21 -7.22
N TRP A 28 -15.20 3.67 -7.61
CA TRP A 28 -15.68 2.39 -7.09
C TRP A 28 -14.72 1.25 -7.47
N CYS A 29 -14.27 1.16 -8.73
CA CYS A 29 -13.31 0.15 -9.16
C CYS A 29 -12.00 0.24 -8.36
N THR A 30 -11.45 1.44 -8.20
CA THR A 30 -10.20 1.64 -7.45
C THR A 30 -10.32 1.18 -5.99
N LEU A 31 -11.41 1.55 -5.30
CA LEU A 31 -11.55 1.28 -3.86
C LEU A 31 -12.09 -0.11 -3.55
N ALA A 32 -13.03 -0.62 -4.35
CA ALA A 32 -13.72 -1.89 -4.09
C ALA A 32 -13.03 -3.10 -4.74
N VAL A 33 -12.22 -2.89 -5.78
CA VAL A 33 -11.59 -3.98 -6.54
C VAL A 33 -10.08 -3.86 -6.51
N ASP A 34 -9.51 -2.77 -7.02
CA ASP A 34 -8.06 -2.68 -7.24
C ASP A 34 -7.29 -2.65 -5.92
N LEU A 35 -7.69 -1.79 -4.97
CA LEU A 35 -7.01 -1.66 -3.68
C LEU A 35 -7.02 -2.98 -2.87
N PRO A 36 -8.16 -3.67 -2.66
CA PRO A 36 -8.17 -4.97 -1.99
C PRO A 36 -7.27 -6.01 -2.67
N LEU A 37 -7.25 -6.06 -4.00
CA LEU A 37 -6.40 -7.00 -4.74
C LEU A 37 -4.91 -6.67 -4.60
N ARG A 38 -4.54 -5.38 -4.60
CA ARG A 38 -3.14 -4.97 -4.33
C ARG A 38 -2.70 -5.31 -2.92
N ILE A 39 -3.54 -5.03 -1.91
CA ILE A 39 -3.28 -5.41 -0.51
C ILE A 39 -3.12 -6.92 -0.38
N ALA A 40 -4.01 -7.69 -0.98
CA ALA A 40 -3.94 -9.15 -0.96
C ALA A 40 -2.66 -9.66 -1.62
N ALA A 41 -2.30 -9.12 -2.78
CA ALA A 41 -1.08 -9.48 -3.49
C ALA A 41 0.17 -9.18 -2.64
N GLU A 42 0.26 -8.00 -2.02
CA GLU A 42 1.42 -7.66 -1.20
C GLU A 42 1.49 -8.48 0.09
N THR A 43 0.34 -8.74 0.72
CA THR A 43 0.25 -9.67 1.86
C THR A 43 0.82 -11.04 1.50
N LEU A 44 0.45 -11.58 0.34
CA LEU A 44 0.97 -12.87 -0.14
C LEU A 44 2.49 -12.82 -0.37
N ARG A 45 3.01 -11.74 -0.98
CA ARG A 45 4.46 -11.57 -1.17
C ARG A 45 5.18 -11.50 0.17
N PHE A 46 4.66 -10.74 1.12
CA PHE A 46 5.23 -10.64 2.46
C PHE A 46 5.23 -11.99 3.17
N THR A 47 4.11 -12.69 3.19
CA THR A 47 4.02 -14.04 3.78
C THR A 47 5.01 -14.99 3.15
N SER A 48 5.16 -14.98 1.82
CA SER A 48 6.18 -15.78 1.13
C SER A 48 7.60 -15.47 1.61
N ARG A 49 7.98 -14.18 1.71
CA ARG A 49 9.29 -13.76 2.25
C ARG A 49 9.48 -14.23 3.70
N ARG A 50 8.44 -14.16 4.53
CA ARG A 50 8.49 -14.60 5.93
C ARG A 50 8.59 -16.12 6.08
N LEU A 51 7.95 -16.90 5.22
CA LEU A 51 8.06 -18.35 5.20
C LEU A 51 9.46 -18.79 4.76
N GLN A 52 10.01 -18.16 3.72
CA GLN A 52 11.39 -18.42 3.29
C GLN A 52 12.39 -18.15 4.42
N ALA A 53 12.30 -16.99 5.06
CA ALA A 53 13.19 -16.65 6.18
C ALA A 53 13.07 -17.63 7.37
N GLN A 54 11.87 -18.18 7.63
CA GLN A 54 11.69 -19.21 8.66
C GLN A 54 12.36 -20.53 8.27
N ALA A 55 12.23 -20.95 7.02
CA ALA A 55 12.89 -22.15 6.51
C ALA A 55 14.42 -22.02 6.63
N ASP A 56 14.97 -20.88 6.22
CA ASP A 56 16.41 -20.58 6.31
C ASP A 56 16.89 -20.57 7.76
N HIS A 57 16.10 -19.98 8.68
CA HIS A 57 16.39 -19.98 10.11
C HIS A 57 16.42 -21.38 10.70
N PHE A 58 15.47 -22.25 10.36
CA PHE A 58 15.47 -23.64 10.83
C PHE A 58 16.65 -24.44 10.29
N ALA A 59 17.01 -24.25 9.02
CA ALA A 59 18.20 -24.87 8.45
C ALA A 59 19.48 -24.43 9.20
N ALA A 60 19.61 -23.12 9.49
CA ALA A 60 20.75 -22.58 10.24
C ALA A 60 20.78 -23.04 11.71
N LEU A 61 19.61 -23.17 12.36
CA LEU A 61 19.51 -23.72 13.71
C LEU A 61 20.02 -25.16 13.77
N GLY A 62 19.69 -26.00 12.79
CA GLY A 62 20.17 -27.38 12.71
C GLY A 62 21.70 -27.49 12.62
N GLY A 63 22.38 -26.44 12.15
CA GLY A 63 23.85 -26.36 12.08
C GLY A 63 24.53 -25.79 13.33
N CYS A 64 23.78 -25.34 14.34
CA CYS A 64 24.36 -24.73 15.53
C CYS A 64 25.02 -25.78 16.45
N SER A 65 26.31 -25.61 16.75
CA SER A 65 27.07 -26.50 17.64
C SER A 65 27.02 -26.10 19.13
N SER A 66 26.34 -24.99 19.45
CA SER A 66 26.20 -24.52 20.84
C SER A 66 24.92 -23.73 21.07
N LEU A 67 24.44 -23.73 22.32
CA LEU A 67 23.30 -22.91 22.74
C LEU A 67 23.54 -21.42 22.50
N LYS A 68 24.78 -20.94 22.72
CA LYS A 68 25.15 -19.53 22.46
C LYS A 68 24.94 -19.15 20.99
N ALA A 69 25.34 -20.02 20.06
CA ALA A 69 25.15 -19.80 18.63
C ALA A 69 23.65 -19.79 18.26
N ALA A 70 22.88 -20.72 18.80
CA ALA A 70 21.43 -20.78 18.59
C ALA A 70 20.70 -19.53 19.12
N VAL A 71 21.05 -19.04 20.31
CA VAL A 71 20.47 -17.83 20.91
C VAL A 71 20.82 -16.58 20.09
N ALA A 72 22.06 -16.48 19.63
CA ALA A 72 22.47 -15.38 18.74
C ALA A 72 21.65 -15.38 17.46
N LEU A 73 21.51 -16.54 16.80
CA LEU A 73 20.71 -16.70 15.59
C LEU A 73 19.23 -16.35 15.81
N GLN A 74 18.63 -16.83 16.90
CA GLN A 74 17.25 -16.53 17.27
C GLN A 74 17.04 -15.02 17.47
N THR A 75 17.99 -14.35 18.12
CA THR A 75 17.90 -12.90 18.38
C THR A 75 17.94 -12.13 17.06
N THR A 76 18.88 -12.45 16.17
CA THR A 76 18.97 -11.85 14.84
C THR A 76 17.70 -12.07 14.03
N PHE A 77 17.15 -13.28 14.03
CA PHE A 77 15.91 -13.61 13.31
C PHE A 77 14.72 -12.78 13.80
N LEU A 78 14.58 -12.60 15.12
CA LEU A 78 13.52 -11.78 15.70
C LEU A 78 13.68 -10.29 15.36
N THR A 79 14.90 -9.75 15.47
CA THR A 79 15.18 -8.35 15.10
C THR A 79 14.85 -8.08 13.63
N GLN A 80 15.27 -8.97 12.73
CA GLN A 80 14.94 -8.87 11.31
C GLN A 80 13.43 -9.02 11.06
N GLY A 81 12.76 -9.89 11.81
CA GLY A 81 11.31 -10.06 11.77
C GLY A 81 10.57 -8.75 12.06
N VAL A 82 10.90 -8.07 13.17
CA VAL A 82 10.30 -6.79 13.55
C VAL A 82 10.48 -5.74 12.46
N ALA A 83 11.71 -5.59 11.95
CA ALA A 83 12.00 -4.65 10.86
C ALA A 83 11.19 -4.95 9.60
N ALA A 84 11.03 -6.23 9.24
CA ALA A 84 10.24 -6.65 8.09
C ALA A 84 8.75 -6.30 8.25
N TYR A 85 8.15 -6.55 9.42
CA TYR A 85 6.76 -6.17 9.69
C TYR A 85 6.55 -4.65 9.65
N GLN A 86 7.51 -3.88 10.17
CA GLN A 86 7.44 -2.42 10.11
C GLN A 86 7.49 -1.92 8.65
N ALA A 87 8.39 -2.47 7.84
CA ALA A 87 8.47 -2.13 6.42
C ALA A 87 7.17 -2.49 5.68
N GLU A 88 6.58 -3.63 5.98
CA GLU A 88 5.31 -4.06 5.39
C GLU A 88 4.15 -3.11 5.73
N ALA A 89 4.06 -2.67 6.99
CA ALA A 89 3.05 -1.71 7.42
C ALA A 89 3.17 -0.38 6.64
N ILE A 90 4.40 0.06 6.35
CA ILE A 90 4.65 1.26 5.52
C ILE A 90 4.17 1.02 4.09
N THR A 91 4.49 -0.14 3.49
CA THR A 91 4.04 -0.48 2.13
C THR A 91 2.53 -0.48 2.02
N LEU A 92 1.82 -1.16 2.93
CA LEU A 92 0.35 -1.21 2.92
C LEU A 92 -0.27 0.17 3.14
N SER A 93 0.30 0.99 4.03
CA SER A 93 -0.17 2.36 4.25
C SER A 93 -0.01 3.21 2.98
N ARG A 94 1.05 2.98 2.21
CA ARG A 94 1.29 3.66 0.93
C ARG A 94 0.25 3.26 -0.12
N GLU A 95 -0.04 1.97 -0.28
CA GLU A 95 -1.07 1.48 -1.21
C GLU A 95 -2.45 2.09 -0.91
N VAL A 96 -2.81 2.19 0.38
CA VAL A 96 -4.06 2.84 0.80
C VAL A 96 -4.04 4.34 0.51
N ALA A 97 -2.94 5.04 0.81
CA ALA A 97 -2.81 6.48 0.56
C ALA A 97 -2.88 6.81 -0.94
N GLU A 98 -2.25 5.99 -1.79
CA GLU A 98 -2.30 6.12 -3.25
C GLU A 98 -3.72 5.89 -3.78
N ALA A 99 -4.43 4.87 -3.31
CA ALA A 99 -5.82 4.65 -3.70
C ALA A 99 -6.76 5.78 -3.23
N ALA A 100 -6.48 6.37 -2.06
CA ALA A 100 -7.24 7.50 -1.54
C ALA A 100 -6.95 8.83 -2.27
N SER A 101 -5.75 9.03 -2.81
CA SER A 101 -5.38 10.25 -3.53
C SER A 101 -5.92 10.33 -4.96
N VAL A 102 -6.29 9.20 -5.57
CA VAL A 102 -7.07 9.16 -6.83
C VAL A 102 -8.41 9.90 -6.71
N LYS A 103 -8.90 10.15 -5.49
CA LYS A 103 -10.09 10.98 -5.21
C LYS A 103 -9.88 12.49 -5.44
N ALA A 104 -8.63 12.96 -5.50
CA ALA A 104 -8.30 14.39 -5.45
C ALA A 104 -7.87 15.01 -6.79
N ALA A 105 -7.79 14.22 -7.86
CA ALA A 105 -7.46 14.64 -9.22
C ALA A 105 -8.67 14.46 -10.14
#